data_AF-A0A2E8D9V6-F1
#
_entry.id   AF-A0A2E8D9V6-F1
#
_cell.length_a   1.000
_cell.length_b   1.000
_cell.length_c   1.000
_cell.angle_alpha   90.00
_cell.angle_beta   90.00
_cell.angle_gamma   90.00
#
_symmetry.space_group_name_H-M   'P 1'
#
loop_
_entity.id
_entity.type
_entity.pdbx_description
1 polymer ?
#
loop_
_entity_poly.entity_id
_entity_poly.type
_entity_poly.pdbx_seq_one_letter_code
_entity_poly.pdbx_strand_id
1 'polypeptide(L)'
;MCRTALAIALTFTTICLGPTCGLAQDDEIGRGKRWVRSHPFWISALTQNDKLYEVDEYRGAGLNTLLAWKPRLGLFEKSVAAKFPVHYHMHQGRGESTDDYVAHARMLIDKYPGITGLLFHDEPRVPEMQNVGAVCDALRKAFPDLLIYSNAMPKGAVRPAKKACINYFPIAWGG
;
A
#
# COMPACT_ATOMS: atom_id res chain seq x y z
N MET A 1 35.67 -43.55 -5.10
CA MET A 1 34.68 -44.61 -5.39
C MET A 1 33.67 -44.65 -4.24
N CYS A 2 32.54 -43.94 -4.34
CA CYS A 2 31.49 -43.99 -3.31
C CYS A 2 30.17 -44.32 -4.01
N ARG A 3 29.55 -45.41 -3.56
CA ARG A 3 28.42 -46.06 -4.21
C ARG A 3 27.12 -45.31 -3.99
N THR A 4 26.35 -45.32 -5.07
CA THR A 4 24.96 -44.98 -5.31
C THR A 4 23.99 -45.51 -4.24
N ALA A 5 22.99 -44.71 -3.89
CA ALA A 5 21.70 -45.19 -3.39
C ALA A 5 20.59 -44.39 -4.08
N LEU A 6 20.05 -44.95 -5.17
CA LEU A 6 18.91 -44.44 -5.90
C LEU A 6 17.66 -45.06 -5.27
N ALA A 7 16.92 -44.27 -4.50
CA ALA A 7 15.62 -44.65 -3.97
C ALA A 7 14.53 -44.14 -4.92
N ILE A 8 13.94 -45.05 -5.69
CA ILE A 8 12.76 -44.80 -6.52
C ILE A 8 11.54 -44.86 -5.59
N ALA A 9 11.03 -43.71 -5.18
CA ALA A 9 9.80 -43.61 -4.40
C ALA A 9 8.58 -43.68 -5.34
N LEU A 10 7.95 -44.85 -5.37
CA LEU A 10 6.63 -45.05 -5.98
C LEU A 10 5.62 -44.18 -5.22
N THR A 11 5.15 -43.10 -5.84
CA THR A 11 4.09 -42.26 -5.25
C THR A 11 2.75 -42.77 -5.74
N PHE A 12 1.95 -43.29 -4.81
CA PHE A 12 0.56 -43.69 -5.02
C PHE A 12 -0.27 -42.45 -5.39
N THR A 13 -0.68 -42.36 -6.66
CA THR A 13 -1.68 -41.38 -7.10
C THR A 13 -3.06 -41.87 -6.65
N THR A 14 -3.42 -41.58 -5.40
CA THR A 14 -4.80 -41.76 -4.92
C THR A 14 -5.65 -40.66 -5.53
N ILE A 15 -6.29 -40.97 -6.66
CA ILE A 15 -7.32 -40.13 -7.27
C ILE A 15 -8.58 -40.27 -6.42
N CYS A 16 -8.74 -39.40 -5.43
CA CYS A 16 -9.99 -39.21 -4.72
C CYS A 16 -10.98 -38.46 -5.62
N LEU A 17 -11.73 -39.20 -6.45
CA LEU A 17 -12.98 -38.73 -7.06
C LEU A 17 -14.04 -38.66 -5.95
N GLY A 18 -13.90 -37.69 -5.06
CA GLY A 18 -14.96 -37.31 -4.13
C GLY A 18 -16.09 -36.62 -4.90
N PRO A 19 -17.34 -36.73 -4.44
CA PRO A 19 -18.44 -35.98 -5.03
C PRO A 19 -18.05 -34.51 -5.00
N THR A 20 -18.13 -33.86 -6.16
CA THR A 20 -18.01 -32.41 -6.28
C THR A 20 -19.17 -31.80 -5.50
N CYS A 21 -18.96 -31.64 -4.19
CA CYS A 21 -19.75 -30.75 -3.37
C CYS A 21 -19.65 -29.42 -4.09
N GLY A 22 -20.76 -29.01 -4.73
CA GLY A 22 -20.81 -27.80 -5.52
C GLY A 22 -20.23 -26.70 -4.66
N LEU A 23 -19.05 -26.21 -5.06
CA LEU A 23 -18.49 -24.97 -4.54
C LEU A 23 -19.58 -23.95 -4.83
N ALA A 24 -20.35 -23.62 -3.79
CA ALA A 24 -21.20 -22.44 -3.83
C ALA A 24 -20.31 -21.34 -4.37
N GLN A 25 -20.71 -20.81 -5.53
CA GLN A 25 -20.02 -19.74 -6.24
C GLN A 25 -19.51 -18.76 -5.19
N ASP A 26 -18.19 -18.65 -5.05
CA ASP A 26 -17.50 -17.74 -4.12
C ASP A 26 -17.66 -16.26 -4.55
N ASP A 27 -18.74 -15.97 -5.26
CA ASP A 27 -19.13 -14.68 -5.84
C ASP A 27 -19.66 -13.70 -4.78
N GLU A 28 -19.97 -14.13 -3.55
CA GLU A 28 -20.61 -13.24 -2.57
C GLU A 28 -19.66 -12.56 -1.57
N ILE A 29 -18.37 -12.90 -1.54
CA ILE A 29 -17.45 -12.21 -0.64
C ILE A 29 -16.91 -10.97 -1.36
N GLY A 30 -17.51 -9.81 -1.10
CA GLY A 30 -17.06 -8.53 -1.69
C GLY A 30 -15.55 -8.28 -1.54
N ARG A 31 -14.95 -7.53 -2.48
CA ARG A 31 -13.49 -7.33 -2.63
C ARG A 31 -12.75 -7.11 -1.31
N GLY A 32 -13.25 -6.21 -0.46
CA GLY A 32 -12.60 -5.87 0.80
C GLY A 32 -12.42 -7.07 1.73
N LYS A 33 -13.42 -7.95 1.82
CA LYS A 33 -13.34 -9.16 2.62
C LYS A 33 -12.36 -10.17 2.04
N ARG A 34 -12.29 -10.31 0.70
CA ARG A 34 -11.27 -11.17 0.05
C ARG A 34 -9.86 -10.65 0.32
N TRP A 35 -9.64 -9.35 0.18
CA TRP A 35 -8.34 -8.72 0.44
C TRP A 35 -7.90 -8.96 1.88
N VAL A 36 -8.77 -8.71 2.87
CA VAL A 36 -8.45 -8.93 4.29
C VAL A 36 -8.11 -10.40 4.59
N ARG A 37 -8.71 -11.36 3.88
CA ARG A 37 -8.42 -12.79 4.07
C ARG A 37 -7.10 -13.25 3.45
N SER A 38 -6.63 -12.58 2.39
CA SER A 38 -5.39 -12.93 1.69
C SER A 38 -4.17 -12.13 2.15
N HIS A 39 -4.33 -11.18 3.07
CA HIS A 39 -3.28 -10.26 3.52
C HIS A 39 -3.12 -10.31 5.05
N PRO A 40 -2.00 -9.81 5.60
CA PRO A 40 -1.84 -9.67 7.04
C PRO A 40 -3.03 -8.94 7.67
N PHE A 41 -3.58 -9.53 8.73
CA PHE A 41 -4.76 -9.00 9.43
C PHE A 41 -4.53 -7.61 10.04
N TRP A 42 -3.28 -7.23 10.24
CA TRP A 42 -2.85 -5.96 10.83
C TRP A 42 -1.65 -5.43 10.06
N ILE A 43 -1.55 -4.10 9.96
CA ILE A 43 -0.40 -3.41 9.36
C ILE A 43 0.31 -2.66 10.47
N SER A 44 1.61 -2.85 10.59
CA SER A 44 2.48 -2.09 11.50
C SER A 44 3.67 -1.52 10.76
N ALA A 45 3.79 -0.21 10.86
CA ALA A 45 4.79 0.54 10.16
C ALA A 45 5.13 1.83 10.92
N LEU A 46 6.40 2.20 10.87
CA LEU A 46 6.90 3.54 11.13
C LEU A 46 7.25 4.20 9.79
N THR A 47 7.13 5.53 9.72
CA THR A 47 7.71 6.28 8.61
C THR A 47 9.24 6.26 8.72
N GLN A 48 9.93 6.06 7.60
CA GLN A 48 11.36 5.78 7.59
C GLN A 48 12.17 6.74 6.71
N ASN A 49 13.48 6.78 6.99
CA ASN A 49 14.49 7.47 6.21
C ASN A 49 15.52 6.47 5.71
N ASP A 50 15.89 6.54 4.44
CA ASP A 50 16.79 5.62 3.72
C ASP A 50 18.10 5.36 4.47
N LYS A 51 18.66 6.39 5.12
CA LYS A 51 19.94 6.29 5.83
C LYS A 51 19.89 5.43 7.09
N LEU A 52 18.71 5.31 7.71
CA LEU A 52 18.52 4.63 8.99
C LEU A 52 17.67 3.35 8.86
N TYR A 53 17.11 3.12 7.67
CA TYR A 53 16.23 1.99 7.44
C TYR A 53 17.04 0.73 7.17
N GLU A 54 17.01 -0.19 8.13
CA GLU A 54 17.52 -1.54 8.00
C GLU A 54 16.36 -2.53 8.18
N VAL A 55 16.12 -3.37 7.17
CA VAL A 55 14.90 -4.19 7.08
C VAL A 55 14.82 -5.20 8.23
N ASP A 56 15.96 -5.80 8.60
CA ASP A 56 16.00 -6.83 9.64
C ASP A 56 15.80 -6.26 11.04
N GLU A 57 16.31 -5.07 11.34
CA GLU A 57 16.01 -4.36 12.59
C GLU A 57 14.53 -3.97 12.65
N TYR A 58 14.00 -3.43 11.55
CA TYR A 58 12.60 -3.05 11.43
C TYR A 58 11.66 -4.25 11.66
N ARG A 59 11.98 -5.40 11.06
CA ARG A 59 11.27 -6.67 11.26
C ARG A 59 11.46 -7.19 12.70
N GLY A 60 12.66 -7.10 13.25
CA GLY A 60 12.99 -7.50 14.63
C GLY A 60 12.21 -6.70 15.68
N ALA A 61 11.86 -5.45 15.38
CA ALA A 61 10.96 -4.63 16.20
C ALA A 61 9.47 -5.03 16.10
N GLY A 62 9.14 -6.09 15.36
CA GLY A 62 7.78 -6.58 15.17
C GLY A 62 6.97 -5.82 14.11
N LEU A 63 7.61 -4.95 13.32
CA LEU A 63 6.94 -4.26 12.21
C LEU A 63 6.84 -5.20 11.01
N ASN A 64 5.75 -5.10 10.24
CA ASN A 64 5.46 -6.04 9.16
C ASN A 64 5.34 -5.42 7.76
N THR A 65 5.33 -4.09 7.67
CA THR A 65 5.16 -3.35 6.43
C THR A 65 6.00 -2.08 6.48
N LEU A 66 6.74 -1.77 5.42
CA LEU A 66 7.36 -0.46 5.28
C LEU A 66 6.28 0.56 4.91
N LEU A 67 6.19 1.69 5.63
CA LEU A 67 5.41 2.86 5.20
C LEU A 67 6.34 4.00 4.76
N ALA A 68 6.51 4.14 3.45
CA ALA A 68 7.32 5.21 2.86
C ALA A 68 6.47 6.48 2.62
N TRP A 69 6.63 7.48 3.48
CA TRP A 69 5.85 8.74 3.37
C TRP A 69 6.10 9.54 2.08
N LYS A 70 7.24 9.30 1.43
CA LYS A 70 7.56 9.78 0.08
C LYS A 70 8.16 8.59 -0.67
N PRO A 71 8.04 8.51 -2.01
CA PRO A 71 8.62 7.43 -2.79
C PRO A 71 10.15 7.59 -2.86
N ARG A 72 10.82 7.16 -1.79
CA ARG A 72 12.28 7.15 -1.70
C ARG A 72 12.76 5.78 -2.16
N LEU A 73 13.37 5.78 -3.34
CA LEU A 73 13.64 4.54 -4.08
C LEU A 73 14.57 3.59 -3.33
N GLY A 74 15.51 4.11 -2.52
CA GLY A 74 16.39 3.29 -1.70
C GLY A 74 15.64 2.47 -0.64
N LEU A 75 14.54 3.00 -0.09
CA LEU A 75 13.67 2.21 0.80
C LEU A 75 13.01 1.07 0.05
N PHE A 76 12.48 1.33 -1.15
CA PHE A 76 11.81 0.32 -1.96
C PHE A 76 12.77 -0.79 -2.36
N GLU A 77 13.97 -0.44 -2.81
CA GLU A 77 15.02 -1.39 -3.21
C GLU A 77 15.38 -2.32 -2.05
N LYS A 78 15.67 -1.75 -0.86
CA LYS A 78 15.97 -2.53 0.35
C LYS A 78 14.82 -3.47 0.73
N SER A 79 13.59 -2.96 0.80
CA SER A 79 12.43 -3.76 1.21
C SER A 79 12.10 -4.86 0.21
N VAL A 80 12.09 -4.55 -1.10
CA VAL A 80 11.79 -5.53 -2.15
C VAL A 80 12.84 -6.64 -2.17
N ALA A 81 14.13 -6.29 -2.07
CA ALA A 81 15.20 -7.29 -1.99
C ALA A 81 15.04 -8.24 -0.81
N ALA A 82 14.57 -7.72 0.33
CA ALA A 82 14.27 -8.48 1.54
C ALA A 82 12.86 -9.10 1.57
N LYS A 83 12.10 -9.04 0.46
CA LYS A 83 10.71 -9.51 0.34
C LYS A 83 9.78 -8.95 1.42
N PHE A 84 10.01 -7.69 1.80
CA PHE A 84 9.26 -6.99 2.82
C PHE A 84 8.18 -6.09 2.17
N PRO A 85 6.89 -6.19 2.56
CA PRO A 85 5.81 -5.42 1.95
C PRO A 85 6.02 -3.91 2.05
N VAL A 86 5.65 -3.19 0.99
CA VAL A 86 5.80 -1.73 0.91
C VAL A 86 4.46 -1.05 0.70
N HIS A 87 4.15 -0.11 1.59
CA HIS A 87 3.15 0.91 1.40
C HIS A 87 3.85 2.25 1.17
N TYR A 88 3.34 3.08 0.25
CA TYR A 88 3.89 4.42 0.07
C TYR A 88 2.81 5.48 -0.08
N HIS A 89 3.15 6.69 0.31
CA HIS A 89 2.30 7.86 0.10
C HIS A 89 2.60 8.51 -1.25
N MET A 90 1.58 8.60 -2.09
CA MET A 90 1.57 9.31 -3.35
C MET A 90 1.00 10.72 -3.14
N HIS A 91 1.86 11.72 -3.33
CA HIS A 91 1.49 13.12 -3.19
C HIS A 91 0.72 13.63 -4.41
N GLN A 92 -0.24 14.54 -4.20
CA GLN A 92 -1.06 15.18 -5.24
C GLN A 92 -0.29 16.08 -6.23
N GLY A 93 1.04 16.19 -6.11
CA GLY A 93 1.88 17.01 -6.99
C GLY A 93 2.52 16.19 -8.12
N ARG A 94 2.04 14.95 -8.31
CA ARG A 94 2.64 13.98 -9.23
C ARG A 94 1.76 13.70 -10.46
N GLY A 95 0.71 14.47 -10.66
CA GLY A 95 -0.20 14.36 -11.80
C GLY A 95 -1.25 15.47 -11.77
N GLU A 96 -1.80 15.79 -12.93
CA GLU A 96 -2.89 16.75 -13.09
C GLU A 96 -4.22 16.02 -13.35
N SER A 97 -4.13 14.78 -13.83
CA SER A 97 -5.26 13.90 -14.13
C SER A 97 -5.18 12.57 -13.40
N THR A 98 -6.31 11.87 -13.34
CA THR A 98 -6.39 10.49 -12.82
C THR A 98 -5.44 9.53 -13.55
N ASP A 99 -5.30 9.69 -14.87
CA ASP A 99 -4.44 8.84 -15.68
C ASP A 99 -2.95 9.04 -15.36
N ASP A 100 -2.53 10.27 -15.04
CA ASP A 100 -1.17 10.56 -14.61
C ASP A 100 -0.82 9.81 -13.32
N TYR A 101 -1.75 9.76 -12.36
CA TYR A 101 -1.54 9.04 -11.10
C TYR A 101 -1.47 7.53 -11.32
N VAL A 102 -2.31 6.97 -12.20
CA VAL A 102 -2.27 5.55 -12.58
C VAL A 102 -0.95 5.22 -13.29
N ALA A 103 -0.50 6.06 -14.22
CA ALA A 103 0.76 5.88 -14.92
C ALA A 103 1.97 5.96 -13.97
N HIS A 104 1.95 6.93 -13.04
CA HIS A 104 2.98 7.06 -12.01
C HIS A 104 3.03 5.83 -11.10
N ALA A 105 1.87 5.35 -10.63
CA ALA A 105 1.79 4.13 -9.84
C ALA A 105 2.34 2.93 -10.60
N ARG A 106 1.96 2.75 -11.87
CA ARG A 106 2.38 1.64 -12.72
C ARG A 106 3.89 1.58 -12.84
N MET A 107 4.52 2.71 -13.16
CA MET A 107 5.98 2.82 -13.25
C MET A 107 6.69 2.33 -11.98
N LEU A 108 6.20 2.72 -10.79
CA LEU A 108 6.80 2.31 -9.53
C LEU A 108 6.51 0.84 -9.20
N ILE A 109 5.28 0.37 -9.43
CA ILE A 109 4.88 -1.02 -9.14
C ILE A 109 5.63 -2.00 -10.05
N ASP A 110 5.75 -1.68 -11.35
CA ASP A 110 6.48 -2.50 -12.32
C ASP A 110 7.96 -2.60 -11.94
N LYS A 111 8.54 -1.51 -11.43
CA LYS A 111 9.94 -1.48 -10.97
C LYS A 111 10.13 -2.15 -9.60
N TYR A 112 9.13 -2.09 -8.72
CA TYR A 112 9.20 -2.53 -7.33
C TYR A 112 7.99 -3.43 -6.98
N PRO A 113 8.02 -4.73 -7.36
CA PRO A 113 6.87 -5.62 -7.22
C PRO A 113 6.49 -5.96 -5.76
N GLY A 114 7.25 -5.52 -4.77
CA GLY A 114 6.91 -5.64 -3.34
C GLY A 114 5.98 -4.54 -2.81
N ILE A 115 5.53 -3.61 -3.66
CA ILE A 115 4.52 -2.62 -3.29
C ILE A 115 3.15 -3.31 -3.16
N THR A 116 2.59 -3.30 -1.96
CA THR A 116 1.29 -3.91 -1.63
C THR A 116 0.23 -2.89 -1.24
N GLY A 117 0.61 -1.63 -1.02
CA GLY A 117 -0.33 -0.57 -0.69
C GLY A 117 0.09 0.82 -1.14
N LEU A 118 -0.91 1.68 -1.30
CA LEU A 118 -0.76 3.06 -1.77
C LEU A 118 -1.70 3.95 -0.97
N LEU A 119 -1.11 4.88 -0.23
CA LEU A 119 -1.80 5.97 0.43
C LEU A 119 -1.86 7.14 -0.56
N PHE A 120 -3.02 7.40 -1.15
CA PHE A 120 -3.22 8.53 -2.03
C PHE A 120 -3.76 9.72 -1.25
N HIS A 121 -3.01 10.82 -1.26
CA HIS A 121 -3.36 12.06 -0.58
C HIS A 121 -3.42 11.93 0.96
N ASP A 122 -2.68 12.79 1.63
CA ASP A 122 -2.73 12.95 3.07
C ASP A 122 -3.64 14.15 3.43
N GLU A 123 -4.60 13.90 4.31
CA GLU A 123 -5.52 14.89 4.88
C GLU A 123 -6.21 15.78 3.82
N PRO A 124 -6.92 15.20 2.83
CA PRO A 124 -7.64 16.00 1.85
C PRO A 124 -8.71 16.85 2.53
N ARG A 125 -8.86 18.08 2.05
CA ARG A 125 -9.96 18.96 2.48
C ARG A 125 -11.27 18.45 1.91
N VAL A 126 -12.38 18.82 2.55
CA VAL A 126 -13.73 18.41 2.11
C VAL A 126 -13.97 18.67 0.61
N PRO A 127 -13.60 19.83 0.02
CA PRO A 127 -13.77 20.05 -1.42
C PRO A 127 -12.92 19.13 -2.32
N GLU A 128 -11.81 18.60 -1.80
CA GLU A 128 -10.88 17.73 -2.53
C GLU A 128 -11.30 16.25 -2.43
N MET A 129 -12.14 15.88 -1.44
CA MET A 129 -12.49 14.48 -1.17
C MET A 129 -13.14 13.78 -2.37
N GLN A 130 -13.94 14.48 -3.17
CA GLN A 130 -14.56 13.90 -4.37
C GLN A 130 -13.49 13.51 -5.40
N ASN A 131 -12.52 14.39 -5.65
CA ASN A 131 -11.41 14.13 -6.57
C ASN A 131 -10.52 13.01 -6.03
N VAL A 132 -10.23 13.00 -4.72
CA VAL A 132 -9.48 11.91 -4.07
C VAL A 132 -10.19 10.58 -4.21
N GLY A 133 -11.52 10.55 -4.04
CA GLY A 133 -12.34 9.37 -4.28
C GLY A 133 -12.21 8.84 -5.70
N ALA A 134 -12.35 9.71 -6.70
CA ALA A 134 -12.25 9.36 -8.11
C ALA A 134 -10.87 8.77 -8.48
N VAL A 135 -9.78 9.37 -7.97
CA VAL A 135 -8.43 8.82 -8.19
C VAL A 135 -8.24 7.49 -7.47
N CYS A 136 -8.72 7.36 -6.22
CA CYS A 136 -8.67 6.08 -5.50
C CYS A 136 -9.42 4.97 -6.25
N ASP A 137 -10.57 5.26 -6.84
CA ASP A 137 -11.36 4.29 -7.60
C ASP A 137 -10.66 3.87 -8.90
N ALA A 138 -10.06 4.82 -9.61
CA ALA A 138 -9.27 4.51 -10.79
C ALA A 138 -8.01 3.67 -10.45
N LEU A 139 -7.31 4.01 -9.37
CA LEU A 139 -6.18 3.21 -8.87
C LEU A 139 -6.61 1.79 -8.51
N ARG A 140 -7.73 1.60 -7.80
CA ARG A 140 -8.25 0.25 -7.48
C ARG A 140 -8.63 -0.54 -8.72
N LYS A 141 -9.16 0.13 -9.75
CA LYS A 141 -9.50 -0.50 -11.02
C LYS A 141 -8.24 -0.93 -11.78
N ALA A 142 -7.21 -0.08 -11.80
CA ALA A 142 -5.94 -0.36 -12.46
C ALA A 142 -5.07 -1.38 -11.72
N PHE A 143 -5.25 -1.48 -10.40
CA PHE A 143 -4.42 -2.27 -9.49
C PHE A 143 -5.29 -3.01 -8.46
N PRO A 144 -6.00 -4.07 -8.89
CA PRO A 144 -7.00 -4.74 -8.05
C PRO A 144 -6.44 -5.42 -6.80
N ASP A 145 -5.15 -5.75 -6.81
CA ASP A 145 -4.48 -6.50 -5.73
C ASP A 145 -3.87 -5.58 -4.66
N LEU A 146 -3.76 -4.28 -4.91
CA LEU A 146 -3.17 -3.32 -3.98
C LEU A 146 -4.19 -2.75 -2.99
N LEU A 147 -3.72 -2.46 -1.77
CA LEU A 147 -4.49 -1.66 -0.81
C LEU A 147 -4.42 -0.18 -1.18
N ILE A 148 -5.51 0.37 -1.71
CA ILE A 148 -5.61 1.80 -2.06
C ILE A 148 -6.49 2.53 -1.05
N TYR A 149 -5.91 3.51 -0.35
CA TYR A 149 -6.56 4.28 0.71
C TYR A 149 -6.06 5.73 0.74
N SER A 150 -6.76 6.58 1.49
CA SER A 150 -6.37 7.97 1.76
C SER A 150 -6.44 8.20 3.27
N ASN A 151 -5.61 9.10 3.80
CA ASN A 151 -5.68 9.48 5.20
C ASN A 151 -6.63 10.67 5.35
N ALA A 152 -7.87 10.43 5.77
CA ALA A 152 -8.85 11.50 5.98
C ALA A 152 -8.70 12.12 7.37
N MET A 153 -8.89 13.44 7.46
CA MET A 153 -9.00 14.11 8.77
C MET A 153 -10.19 13.55 9.57
N PRO A 154 -10.09 13.46 10.90
CA PRO A 154 -11.21 13.08 11.74
C PRO A 154 -12.43 13.98 11.50
N LYS A 155 -13.62 13.37 11.42
CA LYS A 155 -14.88 14.11 11.32
C LYS A 155 -15.01 15.05 12.52
N GLY A 156 -15.18 16.34 12.27
CA GLY A 156 -15.29 17.37 13.33
C GLY A 156 -13.99 18.12 13.66
N ALA A 157 -12.89 17.89 12.92
CA ALA A 157 -11.71 18.73 13.02
C ALA A 157 -12.02 20.18 12.60
N VAL A 158 -12.19 21.07 13.60
CA VAL A 158 -12.61 22.48 13.44
C VAL A 158 -11.56 23.34 12.72
N ARG A 159 -10.32 22.85 12.63
CA ARG A 159 -9.19 23.52 11.98
C ARG A 159 -8.51 22.54 11.02
N PRO A 160 -9.02 22.36 9.79
CA PRO A 160 -8.30 21.57 8.79
C PRO A 160 -6.94 22.20 8.55
N ALA A 161 -5.89 21.56 9.08
CA ALA A 161 -4.55 22.12 9.12
C ALA A 161 -3.98 22.21 7.69
N LYS A 162 -3.81 23.44 7.21
CA LYS A 162 -2.73 23.87 6.30
C LYS A 162 -2.66 25.40 6.09
N LYS A 163 -3.46 26.21 6.82
CA LYS A 163 -3.42 27.68 6.79
C LYS A 163 -3.19 28.32 8.17
N ALA A 164 -2.08 28.00 8.83
CA ALA A 164 -1.45 28.92 9.79
C ALA A 164 -0.27 29.69 9.14
N CYS A 165 -0.28 29.80 7.81
CA CYS A 165 0.47 30.81 7.07
C CYS A 165 -0.56 31.64 6.29
N ILE A 166 -1.42 32.36 7.02
CA ILE A 166 -1.98 33.61 6.49
C ILE A 166 -0.94 34.65 6.86
N ASN A 167 -0.41 35.30 5.84
CA ASN A 167 0.53 36.40 5.93
C ASN A 167 0.16 37.34 7.08
N TYR A 168 1.15 37.63 7.93
CA TYR A 168 1.20 38.86 8.69
C TYR A 168 0.94 40.02 7.72
N PHE A 169 -0.27 40.57 7.74
CA PHE A 169 -0.50 41.94 7.31
C PHE A 169 -0.31 42.82 8.57
N PRO A 170 0.57 43.83 8.53
CA PRO A 170 0.78 44.71 9.66
C PRO A 170 -0.41 45.65 9.75
N ILE A 171 -1.22 45.55 10.81
CA ILE A 171 -2.08 46.68 11.17
C ILE A 171 -1.27 47.53 12.14
N ALA A 172 -0.90 48.69 11.62
CA ALA A 172 -0.17 49.74 12.30
C ALA A 172 -0.89 50.16 13.59
N TRP A 173 -0.11 50.31 14.65
CA TRP A 173 -0.48 51.19 15.76
C TRP A 173 -0.13 52.61 15.33
N GLY A 174 -1.12 53.50 15.32
CA GLY A 174 -0.89 54.92 15.08
C GLY A 174 -2.05 55.76 15.59
N GLY A 175 -1.73 56.64 16.54
CA GLY A 175 -2.55 57.78 16.96
C GLY A 175 -3.33 57.59 18.24
#